data_AF-A0A2V5P0A1-F1
#
_entry.id   AF-A0A2V5P0A1-F1
#
_cell.length_a   1.000
_cell.length_b   1.000
_cell.length_c   1.000
_cell.angle_alpha   90.00
_cell.angle_beta   90.00
_cell.angle_gamma   90.00
#
_symmetry.space_group_name_H-M   'P 1'
#
loop_
_entity.id
_entity.type
_entity.pdbx_description
1 polymer ?
#
loop_
_entity_poly.entity_id
_entity_poly.type
_entity_poly.pdbx_seq_one_letter_code
_entity_poly.pdbx_strand_id
1 'polypeptide(L)'
;MQLRAHFLQPPLLPRVAPFLVFIALTFCQGCFGEAAGYWLYLAKTVVGGWMLWVVYPVVEEMRWNLSWEAAVVGVAMAGMWVGLDDLLVFLGFPDSYPKMKLSGTGWNPSAQFGHGAGLAWFFIVVRIAGSSLVVPLLEEVFFRSFLYRYVARADFLSVRLGSFA
;
A
#
# COMPACT_ATOMS: atom_id res chain seq x y z
N MET A 1 -18.76 -14.32 22.78
CA MET A 1 -18.22 -15.57 22.20
C MET A 1 -18.31 -15.62 20.66
N GLN A 2 -19.40 -15.15 20.03
CA GLN A 2 -19.59 -15.22 18.58
C GLN A 2 -18.57 -14.39 17.75
N LEU A 3 -18.09 -13.24 18.25
CA LEU A 3 -17.05 -12.44 17.58
C LEU A 3 -15.73 -13.23 17.41
N ARG A 4 -15.26 -13.92 18.46
CA ARG A 4 -14.03 -14.74 18.39
C ARG A 4 -14.15 -15.89 17.38
N ALA A 5 -15.33 -16.48 17.24
CA ALA A 5 -15.58 -17.55 16.26
C ALA A 5 -15.57 -17.04 14.81
N HIS A 6 -15.99 -15.80 14.56
CA HIS A 6 -15.88 -15.16 13.24
C HIS A 6 -14.43 -14.79 12.89
N PHE A 7 -13.62 -14.32 13.85
CA PHE A 7 -12.20 -14.00 13.63
C PHE A 7 -11.32 -15.22 13.33
N LEU A 8 -11.77 -16.42 13.71
CA LEU A 8 -11.06 -17.68 13.48
C LEU A 8 -11.55 -18.43 12.24
N GLN A 9 -12.36 -17.80 11.39
CA GLN A 9 -12.72 -18.44 10.13
C GLN A 9 -11.44 -18.66 9.29
N PRO A 10 -11.18 -19.88 8.79
CA PRO A 10 -10.01 -20.19 7.96
C PRO A 10 -9.79 -19.22 6.78
N PRO A 11 -10.81 -18.63 6.13
CA PRO A 11 -10.61 -17.64 5.06
C PRO A 11 -10.17 -16.25 5.52
N LEU A 12 -10.26 -15.88 6.81
CA LEU A 12 -9.98 -14.51 7.26
C LEU A 12 -8.49 -14.21 7.36
N LEU A 13 -7.74 -15.14 7.96
CA LEU A 13 -6.32 -14.94 8.28
C LEU A 13 -5.47 -14.62 7.03
N PRO A 14 -5.63 -15.31 5.88
CA PRO A 14 -4.91 -14.97 4.65
C PRO A 14 -5.21 -13.56 4.13
N ARG A 15 -6.41 -13.02 4.42
CA ARG A 15 -6.85 -11.71 3.90
C ARG A 15 -6.44 -10.54 4.79
N VAL A 16 -6.26 -10.78 6.09
CA VAL A 16 -5.99 -9.73 7.08
C VAL A 16 -4.52 -9.69 7.50
N ALA A 17 -3.89 -10.85 7.73
CA ALA A 17 -2.55 -10.90 8.30
C ALA A 17 -1.49 -10.19 7.45
N PRO A 18 -1.42 -10.36 6.11
CA PRO A 18 -0.40 -9.70 5.30
C PRO A 18 -0.41 -8.18 5.43
N PHE A 19 -1.61 -7.59 5.38
CA PHE A 19 -1.78 -6.15 5.46
C PHE A 19 -1.42 -5.60 6.85
N LEU A 20 -1.88 -6.26 7.92
CA LEU A 20 -1.56 -5.83 9.29
C LEU A 20 -0.06 -5.96 9.61
N VAL A 21 0.59 -7.04 9.18
CA VAL A 21 2.03 -7.21 9.34
C VAL A 21 2.78 -6.11 8.59
N PHE A 22 2.39 -5.82 7.34
CA PHE A 22 3.02 -4.77 6.55
C PHE A 22 2.85 -3.37 7.18
N ILE A 23 1.68 -3.07 7.73
CA ILE A 23 1.42 -1.83 8.47
C ILE A 23 2.28 -1.76 9.74
N ALA A 24 2.33 -2.83 10.53
CA ALA A 24 3.13 -2.87 11.75
C ALA A 24 4.62 -2.59 11.45
N LEU A 25 5.17 -3.23 10.41
CA LEU A 25 6.54 -2.96 9.96
C LEU A 25 6.71 -1.52 9.44
N THR A 26 5.68 -0.94 8.83
CA THR A 26 5.70 0.46 8.38
C THR A 26 5.76 1.44 9.55
N PHE A 27 5.02 1.18 10.63
CA PHE A 27 5.13 1.99 11.85
C PHE A 27 6.51 1.88 12.50
N CYS A 28 7.11 0.68 12.51
CA CYS A 28 8.45 0.46 13.04
C CYS A 28 9.57 1.14 12.22
N GLN A 29 9.29 1.53 10.97
CA GLN A 29 10.30 2.08 10.06
C GLN A 29 10.96 3.36 10.60
N GLY A 30 10.22 4.17 11.37
CA GLY A 30 10.73 5.42 11.96
C GLY A 30 11.55 5.24 13.24
N CYS A 31 11.58 4.03 13.82
CA CYS A 31 12.08 3.84 15.18
C CYS A 31 13.61 3.71 15.29
N PHE A 32 14.32 3.43 14.20
CA PHE A 32 15.72 2.98 14.24
C PHE A 32 16.72 3.92 13.51
N GLY A 33 16.30 5.16 13.21
CA GLY A 33 17.11 6.16 12.50
C GLY A 33 16.97 6.11 10.97
N GLU A 34 17.50 7.12 10.29
CA GLU A 34 17.29 7.35 8.84
C GLU A 34 17.83 6.20 7.98
N ALA A 35 19.09 5.80 8.20
CA ALA A 35 19.72 4.70 7.46
C ALA A 35 18.99 3.36 7.65
N ALA A 36 18.53 3.06 8.86
CA ALA A 36 17.77 1.84 9.15
C ALA A 36 16.39 1.85 8.46
N GLY A 37 15.79 3.03 8.27
CA GLY A 37 14.51 3.19 7.57
C GLY A 37 14.53 2.62 6.14
N TYR A 38 15.65 2.71 5.43
CA TYR A 38 15.80 2.14 4.08
C TYR A 38 15.80 0.60 4.12
N TRP A 39 16.55 0.02 5.06
CA TRP A 39 16.62 -1.44 5.24
C TRP A 39 15.29 -2.02 5.75
N LEU A 40 14.61 -1.31 6.65
CA LEU A 40 13.27 -1.69 7.12
C LEU A 40 12.24 -1.63 5.99
N TYR A 41 12.36 -0.65 5.08
CA TYR A 41 11.53 -0.63 3.88
C TYR A 41 11.79 -1.87 3.01
N LEU A 42 13.06 -2.22 2.76
CA LEU A 42 13.39 -3.44 2.02
C LEU A 42 12.80 -4.69 2.72
N ALA A 43 13.03 -4.81 4.02
CA ALA A 43 12.56 -5.95 4.82
C ALA A 43 11.04 -6.09 4.75
N LYS A 44 10.28 -5.01 4.96
CA LYS A 44 8.81 -5.07 4.88
C LYS A 44 8.32 -5.38 3.46
N THR A 45 9.01 -4.91 2.41
CA THR A 45 8.68 -5.24 1.03
C THR A 45 8.91 -6.73 0.75
N VAL A 46 10.02 -7.30 1.20
CA VAL A 46 10.32 -8.75 1.06
C VAL A 46 9.30 -9.58 1.85
N VAL A 47 9.03 -9.23 3.11
CA VAL A 47 8.04 -9.92 3.94
C VAL A 47 6.65 -9.82 3.31
N GLY A 48 6.24 -8.63 2.87
CA GLY A 48 4.95 -8.43 2.20
C GLY A 48 4.82 -9.24 0.92
N GLY A 49 5.86 -9.24 0.07
CA GLY A 49 5.90 -10.04 -1.16
C GLY A 49 5.85 -11.55 -0.87
N TRP A 50 6.57 -12.03 0.15
CA TRP A 50 6.52 -13.42 0.57
C TRP A 50 5.13 -13.82 1.10
N MET A 51 4.51 -12.99 1.95
CA MET A 51 3.15 -13.24 2.44
C MET A 51 2.13 -13.26 1.30
N LEU A 52 2.25 -12.34 0.35
CA LEU A 52 1.41 -12.35 -0.86
C LEU A 52 1.60 -13.64 -1.66
N TRP A 53 2.83 -14.12 -1.83
CA TRP A 53 3.08 -15.37 -2.54
C TRP A 53 2.43 -16.58 -1.86
N VAL A 54 2.44 -16.64 -0.52
CA VAL A 54 1.77 -17.69 0.26
C VAL A 54 0.24 -17.59 0.15
N VAL A 55 -0.30 -16.37 0.11
CA VAL A 55 -1.75 -16.11 0.08
C VAL A 55 -2.33 -16.19 -1.34
N TYR A 56 -1.52 -15.93 -2.36
CA TYR A 56 -1.91 -15.91 -3.77
C TYR A 56 -2.71 -17.14 -4.23
N PRO A 57 -2.31 -18.39 -3.93
CA PRO A 57 -3.09 -19.57 -4.33
C PRO A 57 -4.41 -19.74 -3.54
N VAL A 58 -4.57 -19.06 -2.40
CA VAL A 58 -5.72 -19.21 -1.49
C VAL A 58 -6.79 -18.15 -1.75
N VAL A 59 -6.40 -16.97 -2.22
CA VAL A 59 -7.30 -15.84 -2.48
C VAL A 59 -7.59 -15.79 -3.99
N GLU A 60 -8.62 -16.53 -4.39
CA GLU A 60 -9.06 -16.62 -5.80
C GLU A 60 -9.41 -15.26 -6.43
N GLU A 61 -9.62 -14.24 -5.60
CA GLU A 61 -9.93 -12.88 -6.04
C GLU A 61 -8.71 -12.12 -6.60
N MET A 62 -7.49 -12.58 -6.34
CA MET A 62 -6.25 -12.00 -6.88
C MET A 62 -6.05 -12.36 -8.36
N ARG A 63 -6.93 -11.85 -9.23
CA ARG A 63 -6.86 -12.06 -10.68
C ARG A 63 -6.44 -10.78 -11.38
N TRP A 64 -5.42 -10.90 -12.23
CA TRP A 64 -5.01 -9.80 -13.10
C TRP A 64 -6.09 -9.51 -14.13
N ASN A 65 -6.65 -8.31 -14.09
CA ASN A 65 -7.56 -7.80 -15.10
C ASN A 65 -7.08 -6.42 -15.54
N LEU A 66 -6.25 -6.39 -16.59
CA LEU A 66 -5.72 -5.15 -17.15
C LEU A 66 -6.76 -4.55 -18.10
N SER A 67 -7.18 -3.32 -17.80
CA SER A 67 -8.04 -2.54 -18.67
C SER A 67 -7.35 -1.23 -19.05
N TRP A 68 -7.57 -0.76 -20.29
CA TRP A 68 -6.98 0.49 -20.74
C TRP A 68 -7.59 1.68 -19.99
N GLU A 69 -8.86 1.57 -19.58
CA GLU A 69 -9.55 2.53 -18.73
C GLU A 69 -8.82 2.69 -17.39
N ALA A 70 -8.39 1.58 -16.78
CA ALA A 70 -7.63 1.62 -15.53
C ALA A 70 -6.26 2.31 -15.72
N ALA A 71 -5.61 2.10 -16.86
CA ALA A 71 -4.36 2.79 -17.17
C ALA A 71 -4.57 4.30 -17.32
N VAL A 72 -5.61 4.73 -18.05
CA VAL A 72 -5.92 6.16 -18.24
C VAL A 72 -6.30 6.82 -16.92
N VAL A 73 -7.16 6.19 -16.12
CA VAL A 73 -7.53 6.70 -14.79
C VAL A 73 -6.29 6.77 -13.88
N GLY A 74 -5.43 5.76 -13.91
CA GLY A 74 -4.18 5.75 -13.14
C GLY A 74 -3.25 6.91 -13.50
N VAL A 75 -3.04 7.16 -14.81
CA VAL A 75 -2.23 8.29 -15.29
C VAL A 75 -2.85 9.63 -14.94
N ALA A 76 -4.17 9.78 -15.12
CA ALA A 76 -4.89 11.00 -14.77
C ALA A 76 -4.78 11.29 -13.27
N MET A 77 -4.93 10.26 -12.42
CA MET A 77 -4.82 10.41 -10.97
C MET A 77 -3.39 10.73 -10.53
N ALA A 78 -2.38 10.15 -11.17
CA ALA A 78 -0.98 10.50 -10.93
C ALA A 78 -0.67 11.95 -11.30
N GLY A 79 -1.14 12.41 -12.47
CA GLY A 79 -0.99 13.80 -12.91
C GLY A 79 -1.70 14.77 -11.97
N MET A 80 -2.94 14.46 -11.59
CA MET A 80 -3.70 15.22 -10.60
C MET A 80 -2.94 15.29 -9.27
N TRP A 81 -2.41 14.18 -8.76
CA TRP A 81 -1.72 14.14 -7.47
C TRP A 81 -0.44 14.97 -7.46
N VAL A 82 0.37 14.89 -8.51
CA VAL A 82 1.63 15.65 -8.62
C VAL A 82 1.36 17.14 -8.84
N GLY A 83 0.38 17.48 -9.68
CA GLY A 83 0.08 18.85 -10.08
C GLY A 83 -0.97 19.57 -9.23
N LEU A 84 -1.55 18.93 -8.21
CA LEU A 84 -2.67 19.50 -7.46
C LEU A 84 -2.31 20.85 -6.81
N ASP A 85 -1.11 20.96 -6.25
CA ASP A 85 -0.67 22.19 -5.58
C ASP A 85 -0.55 23.35 -6.58
N ASP A 86 0.15 23.12 -7.68
CA ASP A 86 0.32 24.11 -8.75
C ASP A 86 -1.01 24.50 -9.40
N LEU A 87 -1.91 23.52 -9.59
CA LEU A 87 -3.26 23.75 -10.10
C LEU A 87 -4.08 24.64 -9.16
N LEU A 88 -4.03 24.37 -7.84
CA LEU A 88 -4.74 25.18 -6.85
C LEU A 88 -4.20 26.61 -6.79
N VAL A 89 -2.87 26.78 -6.84
CA VAL A 89 -2.25 28.10 -6.92
C VAL A 89 -2.69 28.84 -8.19
N PHE A 90 -2.68 28.16 -9.34
CA PHE A 90 -3.14 28.72 -10.62
C PHE A 90 -4.62 29.15 -10.58
N LEU A 91 -5.48 28.37 -9.92
CA LEU A 91 -6.90 28.67 -9.74
C LEU A 91 -7.18 29.76 -8.69
N GLY A 92 -6.15 30.33 -8.04
CA GLY A 92 -6.29 31.41 -7.07
C GLY A 92 -6.57 30.93 -5.64
N PHE A 93 -6.27 29.67 -5.34
CA PHE A 93 -6.47 29.01 -4.05
C PHE A 93 -5.14 28.62 -3.36
N PRO A 94 -4.19 29.55 -3.17
CA PRO A 94 -2.94 29.23 -2.48
C PRO A 94 -3.21 28.79 -1.03
N ASP A 95 -2.41 27.83 -0.54
CA ASP A 95 -2.46 27.32 0.85
C ASP A 95 -3.84 26.81 1.32
N SER A 96 -4.69 26.37 0.38
CA SER A 96 -6.06 25.92 0.68
C SER A 96 -6.16 24.61 1.44
N TYR A 97 -5.03 23.97 1.75
CA TYR A 97 -4.99 22.74 2.53
C TYR A 97 -3.75 22.69 3.44
N PRO A 98 -3.86 22.07 4.63
CA PRO A 98 -2.75 21.97 5.56
C PRO A 98 -1.65 21.05 5.01
N LYS A 99 -0.50 21.64 4.67
CA LYS A 99 0.72 20.90 4.29
C LYS A 99 1.43 20.44 5.56
N MET A 100 1.08 19.23 6.05
CA MET A 100 1.80 18.61 7.17
C MET A 100 3.23 18.28 6.78
N LYS A 101 4.17 19.16 7.11
CA LYS A 101 5.61 18.87 7.06
C LYS A 101 5.98 18.10 8.32
N LEU A 102 5.76 16.78 8.31
CA LEU A 102 6.30 15.90 9.33
C LEU A 102 7.83 16.08 9.35
N SER A 103 8.35 16.62 10.45
CA SER A 103 9.75 16.97 10.63
C SER A 103 10.62 15.72 10.53
N GLY A 104 11.24 15.54 9.38
CA GLY A 104 12.27 14.57 9.08
C GLY A 104 12.94 15.01 7.79
N THR A 105 14.21 14.67 7.62
CA THR A 105 14.80 14.80 6.28
C THR A 105 13.93 13.93 5.36
N GLY A 106 13.43 14.52 4.25
CA GLY A 106 12.61 13.77 3.30
C GLY A 106 13.38 12.53 2.83
N TRP A 107 12.67 11.43 2.51
CA TRP A 107 13.30 10.20 2.04
C TRP A 107 14.17 10.47 0.80
N ASN A 108 15.49 10.60 0.98
CA ASN A 108 16.44 10.99 -0.05
C ASN A 108 17.67 10.07 -0.04
N PRO A 109 17.62 8.93 -0.75
CA PRO A 109 18.72 7.98 -0.84
C PRO A 109 20.03 8.60 -1.33
N SER A 110 19.96 9.59 -2.24
CA SER A 110 21.15 10.25 -2.78
C SER A 110 21.84 11.13 -1.76
N ALA A 111 21.09 11.77 -0.86
CA ALA A 111 21.68 12.51 0.26
C ALA A 111 22.28 11.55 1.31
N GLN A 112 21.64 10.41 1.56
CA GLN A 112 22.08 9.45 2.58
C GLN A 112 23.30 8.61 2.15
N PHE A 113 23.33 8.13 0.91
CA PHE A 113 24.34 7.18 0.41
C PHE A 113 25.30 7.79 -0.61
N GLY A 114 25.07 9.04 -1.01
CA GLY A 114 25.86 9.75 -2.01
C GLY A 114 25.19 9.81 -3.39
N HIS A 115 25.44 10.91 -4.10
CA HIS A 115 24.96 11.08 -5.46
C HIS A 115 25.58 10.04 -6.40
N GLY A 116 24.75 9.35 -7.17
CA GLY A 116 25.19 8.31 -8.10
C GLY A 116 25.60 6.99 -7.45
N ALA A 117 25.52 6.86 -6.12
CA ALA A 117 25.84 5.61 -5.43
C ALA A 117 24.90 4.49 -5.87
N GLY A 118 25.45 3.30 -6.18
CA GLY A 118 24.65 2.13 -6.57
C GLY A 118 23.62 1.74 -5.50
N LEU A 119 23.96 1.93 -4.21
CA LEU A 119 23.05 1.67 -3.10
C LEU A 119 21.86 2.63 -3.05
N ALA A 120 22.04 3.90 -3.45
CA ALA A 120 20.95 4.87 -3.55
C ALA A 120 19.93 4.41 -4.61
N TRP A 121 20.41 4.04 -5.80
CA TRP A 121 19.57 3.51 -6.88
C TRP A 121 18.88 2.21 -6.50
N PHE A 122 19.58 1.32 -5.80
CA PHE A 122 18.98 0.09 -5.27
C PHE A 122 17.75 0.39 -4.41
N PHE A 123 17.87 1.29 -3.43
CA PHE A 123 16.72 1.64 -2.57
C PHE A 123 15.60 2.39 -3.31
N ILE A 124 15.92 3.18 -4.35
CA ILE A 124 14.92 3.79 -5.24
C ILE A 124 14.11 2.71 -5.94
N VAL A 125 14.77 1.74 -6.56
CA VAL A 125 14.11 0.63 -7.27
C VAL A 125 13.29 -0.22 -6.32
N VAL A 126 13.84 -0.58 -5.16
CA VAL A 126 13.12 -1.31 -4.10
C VAL A 126 11.87 -0.54 -3.67
N ARG A 127 11.98 0.79 -3.51
CA ARG A 127 10.84 1.62 -3.14
C ARG A 127 9.74 1.57 -4.18
N ILE A 128 10.08 1.82 -5.44
CA ILE A 128 9.14 1.80 -6.57
C ILE A 128 8.49 0.42 -6.69
N ALA A 129 9.27 -0.66 -6.69
CA ALA A 129 8.74 -2.00 -6.80
C ALA A 129 7.82 -2.35 -5.62
N GLY A 130 8.23 -2.01 -4.39
CA GLY A 130 7.44 -2.24 -3.19
C GLY A 130 6.11 -1.48 -3.20
N SER A 131 6.12 -0.19 -3.56
CA SER A 131 4.91 0.63 -3.58
C SER A 131 3.99 0.34 -4.75
N SER A 132 4.52 -0.12 -5.88
CA SER A 132 3.73 -0.33 -7.10
C SER A 132 3.27 -1.77 -7.27
N LEU A 133 3.95 -2.75 -6.68
CA LEU A 133 3.62 -4.17 -6.80
C LEU A 133 3.10 -4.74 -5.48
N VAL A 134 3.84 -4.57 -4.39
CA VAL A 134 3.52 -5.23 -3.11
C VAL A 134 2.34 -4.54 -2.43
N VAL A 135 2.39 -3.21 -2.28
CA VAL A 135 1.34 -2.47 -1.56
C VAL A 135 -0.05 -2.63 -2.22
N PRO A 136 -0.23 -2.44 -3.54
CA PRO A 136 -1.56 -2.52 -4.14
C PRO A 136 -2.15 -3.94 -4.05
N LEU A 137 -1.31 -4.97 -4.15
CA LEU A 137 -1.76 -6.36 -3.97
C LEU A 137 -2.19 -6.65 -2.52
N LEU A 138 -1.46 -6.12 -1.53
CA LEU A 138 -1.87 -6.21 -0.12
C LEU A 138 -3.19 -5.49 0.13
N GLU A 139 -3.36 -4.30 -0.45
CA GLU A 139 -4.58 -3.51 -0.38
C GLU A 139 -5.77 -4.23 -1.03
N GLU A 140 -5.58 -4.84 -2.21
CA GLU A 140 -6.63 -5.60 -2.89
C GLU A 140 -7.12 -6.78 -2.04
N VAL A 141 -6.18 -7.54 -1.47
CA VAL A 141 -6.47 -8.68 -0.59
C VAL A 141 -7.20 -8.23 0.68
N PHE A 142 -6.79 -7.11 1.27
CA PHE A 142 -7.41 -6.65 2.51
C PHE A 142 -8.74 -5.94 2.28
N PHE A 143 -8.76 -4.92 1.42
CA PHE A 143 -9.93 -4.07 1.22
C PHE A 143 -11.00 -4.78 0.40
N ARG A 144 -10.67 -5.22 -0.82
CA ARG A 144 -11.66 -5.76 -1.78
C ARG A 144 -12.05 -7.19 -1.45
N SER A 145 -11.11 -8.02 -1.00
CA SER A 145 -11.42 -9.41 -0.66
C SER A 145 -12.05 -9.55 0.74
N PHE A 146 -11.79 -8.62 1.67
CA PHE A 146 -12.32 -8.70 3.03
C PHE A 146 -13.11 -7.45 3.49
N LEU A 147 -12.45 -6.31 3.73
CA LEU A 147 -13.02 -5.22 4.54
C LEU A 147 -14.35 -4.70 3.98
N TYR A 148 -14.43 -4.41 2.69
CA TYR A 148 -15.66 -3.85 2.09
C TYR A 148 -16.83 -4.83 2.18
N ARG A 149 -16.58 -6.12 2.01
CA ARG A 149 -17.62 -7.16 2.11
C ARG A 149 -18.03 -7.41 3.55
N TYR A 150 -17.08 -7.36 4.47
CA TYR A 150 -17.34 -7.52 5.90
C TYR A 150 -18.23 -6.40 6.45
N VAL A 151 -17.99 -5.16 6.00
CA VAL A 151 -18.86 -4.01 6.32
C VAL A 151 -20.28 -4.22 5.80
N ALA A 152 -20.44 -4.81 4.60
CA ALA A 152 -21.76 -5.11 4.04
C ALA A 152 -22.47 -6.28 4.75
N ARG A 153 -21.75 -7.38 5.04
CA ARG A 153 -22.25 -8.55 5.79
C ARG A 153 -21.11 -9.24 6.54
N ALA A 154 -21.39 -9.67 7.77
CA ALA A 154 -20.43 -10.40 8.59
C ALA A 154 -19.93 -11.71 7.93
N ASP A 155 -20.83 -12.43 7.24
CA ASP A 155 -20.44 -13.51 6.33
C ASP A 155 -20.02 -12.94 4.97
N PHE A 156 -18.81 -12.39 4.94
CA PHE A 156 -18.28 -11.65 3.80
C PHE A 156 -18.09 -12.51 2.54
N LEU A 157 -17.97 -13.83 2.67
CA LEU A 157 -17.85 -14.74 1.53
C LEU A 157 -19.17 -14.92 0.78
N SER A 158 -20.31 -14.67 1.44
CA SER A 158 -21.62 -14.65 0.77
C SER A 158 -21.80 -13.46 -0.18
N VAL A 159 -20.94 -12.44 -0.07
CA VAL A 159 -20.98 -11.22 -0.88
C VAL A 159 -20.12 -11.41 -2.12
N ARG A 160 -20.72 -11.27 -3.31
CA ARG A 160 -20.00 -11.38 -4.58
C ARG A 160 -19.01 -10.23 -4.76
N LEU A 161 -17.89 -10.52 -5.43
CA LEU A 161 -16.96 -9.50 -5.92
C LEU A 161 -17.69 -8.47 -6.79
N GLY A 162 -17.49 -7.19 -6.50
CA GLY A 162 -18.04 -6.09 -7.30
C GLY A 162 -19.51 -5.78 -7.04
N SER A 163 -20.15 -6.36 -6.02
CA SER A 163 -21.44 -5.85 -5.56
C SER A 163 -21.22 -4.54 -4.80
N PHE A 164 -21.59 -3.42 -5.41
CA PHE A 164 -21.75 -2.15 -4.73
C PHE A 164 -23.21 -2.07 -4.28
N ALA A 165 -23.43 -1.81 -3.00
CA ALA A 165 -24.76 -1.76 -2.38
C ALA A 165 -25.64 -0.68 -3.02
#